data_AF-J8ZW57-F1
#
_entry.id   AF-J8ZW57-F1
#
_cell.length_a   1.000
_cell.length_b   1.000
_cell.length_c   1.000
_cell.angle_alpha   90.00
_cell.angle_beta   90.00
_cell.angle_gamma   90.00
#
_symmetry.space_group_name_H-M   'P 1'
#
loop_
_entity.id
_entity.type
_entity.pdbx_description
1 polymer ?
#
loop_
_entity_poly.entity_id
_entity_poly.type
_entity_poly.pdbx_seq_one_letter_code
_entity_poly.pdbx_strand_id
1 'polypeptide(L)'
;MFQVLFFKKYTQYPLKMDKTWFDDETWKMESSTSEKENIDLNKTNSNIKLPFCEAFLLFVQREVKKVPDSNYSQIIKAIEIVVGTNPANLHEALVINLQPFLNEQTQPIVSKLMLFKKRVCRDGPNCTRLDKCIFMHPNQNDQKNTKKRKNDVFTNSYTSNFNSDNSSASNNKRFKEEEKQTEVIFNRVPEQFDFRQIREYASKFGTVKEVKSLKEDKFLIKFRHADDAKNLVLSKDIVLGDPQIKKFFNKYCRRTTEEDLIDLFDQQGDYLQKLIATGDNKDLLSKLIWITNRIKSVVIPKNAQKDNLKKNHILTIKIILIMSKIIEETTIRIIATIIMVIIKIKEKKTITLKMVIKGIIKKIHCIVPVNF
;
A
#
# COMPACT_ATOMS: atom_id res chain seq x y z
N MET A 1 -41.71 -30.28 10.76
CA MET A 1 -41.29 -31.69 10.99
C MET A 1 -40.57 -32.24 9.74
N PHE A 2 -39.53 -31.54 9.24
CA PHE A 2 -38.77 -31.93 8.05
C PHE A 2 -37.31 -31.39 8.07
N GLN A 3 -36.74 -31.22 9.27
CA GLN A 3 -35.45 -30.53 9.45
C GLN A 3 -34.40 -31.35 10.22
N VAL A 4 -34.54 -32.68 10.29
CA VAL A 4 -33.63 -33.54 11.08
C VAL A 4 -32.89 -34.60 10.24
N LEU A 5 -33.15 -34.72 8.94
CA LEU A 5 -32.61 -35.84 8.15
C LEU A 5 -31.36 -35.56 7.28
N PHE A 6 -30.80 -34.35 7.28
CA PHE A 6 -29.60 -34.07 6.47
C PHE A 6 -28.26 -34.12 7.24
N PHE A 7 -28.27 -34.26 8.56
CA PHE A 7 -27.05 -34.20 9.39
C PHE A 7 -26.42 -35.57 9.73
N LYS A 8 -26.96 -36.69 9.24
CA LYS A 8 -26.57 -38.04 9.72
C LYS A 8 -25.63 -38.85 8.82
N LYS A 9 -25.17 -38.32 7.67
CA LYS A 9 -24.42 -39.13 6.68
C LYS A 9 -22.93 -38.83 6.52
N TYR A 10 -22.32 -37.93 7.31
CA TYR A 10 -20.90 -37.58 7.16
C TYR A 10 -20.05 -37.62 8.45
N THR A 11 -20.53 -38.19 9.56
CA THR A 11 -19.78 -38.26 10.82
C THR A 11 -19.23 -39.67 11.16
N GLN A 12 -18.96 -40.52 10.17
CA GLN A 12 -18.48 -41.90 10.40
C GLN A 12 -17.10 -42.23 9.80
N TYR A 13 -16.14 -41.32 9.94
CA TYR A 13 -14.72 -41.70 9.87
C TYR A 13 -13.95 -41.04 11.01
N PRO A 14 -13.59 -41.78 12.08
CA PRO A 14 -12.64 -41.26 13.06
C PRO A 14 -11.24 -41.28 12.44
N LEU A 15 -10.72 -40.10 12.10
CA LEU A 15 -9.29 -39.91 11.87
C LEU A 15 -8.58 -40.12 13.21
N LYS A 16 -8.05 -41.34 13.43
CA LYS A 16 -7.02 -41.59 14.44
C LYS A 16 -5.77 -40.82 14.01
N MET A 17 -5.53 -39.67 14.63
CA MET A 17 -4.23 -39.02 14.57
C MET A 17 -3.38 -39.57 15.72
N ASP A 18 -2.28 -40.20 15.34
CA ASP A 18 -1.31 -40.81 16.24
C ASP A 18 -0.54 -39.72 17.01
N LYS A 19 -0.32 -39.93 18.30
CA LYS A 19 0.08 -38.91 19.29
C LYS A 19 1.58 -38.91 19.62
N THR A 20 2.45 -39.36 18.72
CA THR A 20 3.86 -39.66 19.05
C THR A 20 4.90 -38.76 18.38
N TRP A 21 4.56 -37.52 17.99
CA TRP A 21 5.47 -36.71 17.15
C TRP A 21 5.93 -35.36 17.69
N PHE A 22 5.80 -35.11 18.99
CA PHE A 22 6.46 -33.96 19.62
C PHE A 22 6.93 -34.34 21.03
N ASP A 23 8.13 -34.91 21.10
CA ASP A 23 8.97 -34.75 22.28
C ASP A 23 10.18 -33.89 21.88
N ASP A 24 10.42 -32.92 22.76
CA ASP A 24 11.44 -31.90 22.78
C ASP A 24 12.84 -32.49 23.05
N GLU A 25 13.84 -31.63 22.91
CA GLU A 25 15.22 -31.77 23.39
C GLU A 25 16.22 -32.51 22.49
N THR A 26 16.99 -31.70 21.75
CA THR A 26 18.46 -31.71 21.54
C THR A 26 18.67 -30.97 20.21
N TRP A 27 19.35 -29.83 20.17
CA TRP A 27 20.80 -29.80 20.00
C TRP A 27 21.32 -28.40 20.35
N LYS A 28 22.36 -28.40 21.16
CA LYS A 28 23.16 -27.24 21.58
C LYS A 28 24.08 -26.77 20.44
N MET A 29 24.46 -25.50 20.55
CA MET A 29 25.76 -24.91 20.21
C MET A 29 26.54 -25.53 19.04
N GLU A 30 26.68 -24.75 17.96
CA GLU A 30 27.98 -24.64 17.31
C GLU A 30 28.17 -23.27 16.68
N SER A 31 29.39 -22.80 16.82
CA SER A 31 29.92 -21.47 16.57
C SER A 31 30.33 -21.25 15.12
N SER A 32 30.31 -19.96 14.73
CA SER A 32 31.19 -19.33 13.73
C SER A 32 31.25 -19.91 12.32
N THR A 33 30.70 -19.16 11.36
CA THR A 33 31.45 -18.78 10.15
C THR A 33 30.85 -17.50 9.56
N SER A 34 31.71 -16.50 9.41
CA SER A 34 31.48 -15.29 8.64
C SER A 34 31.32 -15.63 7.16
N GLU A 35 30.08 -15.73 6.68
CA GLU A 35 29.79 -15.77 5.26
C GLU A 35 29.48 -14.36 4.75
N LYS A 36 30.39 -13.93 3.88
CA LYS A 36 30.42 -12.66 3.19
C LYS A 36 29.11 -12.44 2.45
N GLU A 37 28.45 -11.33 2.79
CA GLU A 37 27.47 -10.68 1.93
C GLU A 37 28.17 -10.30 0.60
N ASN A 38 28.09 -11.19 -0.39
CA ASN A 38 28.32 -10.84 -1.80
C ASN A 38 27.09 -10.06 -2.28
N ILE A 39 27.01 -8.80 -1.84
CA ILE A 39 26.09 -7.82 -2.43
C ILE A 39 26.59 -7.58 -3.84
N ASP A 40 25.71 -7.82 -4.81
CA ASP A 40 25.87 -7.61 -6.24
C ASP A 40 26.17 -6.11 -6.53
N LEU A 41 27.43 -5.71 -6.30
CA LEU A 41 27.92 -4.32 -6.42
C LEU A 41 28.15 -3.88 -7.87
N ASN A 42 27.97 -4.77 -8.85
CA ASN A 42 28.38 -4.53 -10.25
C ASN A 42 27.31 -3.91 -11.15
N LYS A 43 26.20 -3.41 -10.61
CA LYS A 43 25.27 -2.54 -11.37
C LYS A 43 25.53 -1.07 -11.03
N THR A 44 26.63 -0.53 -11.56
CA THR A 44 26.94 0.90 -11.53
C THR A 44 25.92 1.67 -12.38
N ASN A 45 24.73 1.89 -11.82
CA ASN A 45 23.63 2.66 -12.41
C ASN A 45 23.96 4.16 -12.45
N SER A 46 24.95 4.55 -13.24
CA SER A 46 25.10 5.96 -13.58
C SER A 46 24.03 6.32 -14.62
N ASN A 47 23.26 7.38 -14.37
CA ASN A 47 22.28 7.90 -15.32
C ASN A 47 22.92 8.82 -16.38
N ILE A 48 24.25 8.94 -16.37
CA ILE A 48 24.99 9.78 -17.30
C ILE A 48 25.18 8.96 -18.58
N LYS A 49 24.54 9.39 -19.66
CA LYS A 49 24.60 8.73 -20.97
C LYS A 49 25.43 9.56 -21.94
N LEU A 50 26.22 8.88 -22.76
CA LEU A 50 26.92 9.45 -23.90
C LEU A 50 26.06 9.30 -25.18
N PRO A 51 26.05 10.29 -26.10
CA PRO A 51 26.63 11.63 -25.93
C PRO A 51 25.88 12.44 -24.85
N PHE A 52 26.59 13.37 -24.19
CA PHE A 52 25.99 14.18 -23.13
C PHE A 52 24.84 15.02 -23.67
N CYS A 53 23.69 14.98 -23.00
CA CYS A 53 22.58 15.87 -23.33
C CYS A 53 22.90 17.32 -22.93
N GLU A 54 22.32 18.29 -23.64
CA GLU A 54 22.50 19.73 -23.39
C GLU A 54 22.26 20.13 -21.93
N ALA A 55 21.24 19.57 -21.29
CA ALA A 55 20.94 19.82 -19.88
C ALA A 55 22.07 19.37 -18.93
N PHE A 56 22.80 18.32 -19.28
CA PHE A 56 23.96 17.87 -18.51
C PHE A 56 25.14 18.84 -18.70
N LEU A 57 25.39 19.29 -19.93
CA LEU A 57 26.44 20.27 -20.21
C LEU A 57 26.20 21.60 -19.48
N LEU A 58 24.98 22.13 -19.55
CA LEU A 58 24.58 23.34 -18.82
C LEU A 58 24.70 23.17 -17.30
N PHE A 59 24.39 21.97 -16.79
CA PHE A 59 24.61 21.65 -15.38
C PHE A 59 26.10 21.73 -15.02
N VAL A 60 26.98 21.05 -15.76
CA VAL A 60 28.43 21.09 -15.50
C VAL A 60 28.95 22.52 -15.56
N GLN A 61 28.61 23.26 -16.63
CA GLN A 61 29.03 24.65 -16.83
C GLN A 61 28.65 25.55 -15.64
N ARG A 62 27.45 25.35 -15.07
CA ARG A 62 27.00 26.11 -13.91
C ARG A 62 27.79 25.77 -12.65
N GLU A 63 28.04 24.49 -12.39
CA GLU A 63 28.75 24.06 -11.18
C GLU A 63 30.25 24.44 -11.22
N VAL A 64 30.83 24.55 -12.43
CA VAL A 64 32.24 24.93 -12.63
C VAL A 64 32.44 26.41 -12.96
N LYS A 65 31.43 27.27 -12.75
CA LYS A 65 31.48 28.71 -13.13
C LYS A 65 32.67 29.49 -12.55
N LYS A 66 33.27 29.01 -11.45
CA LYS A 66 34.45 29.63 -10.82
C LYS A 66 35.77 29.26 -11.49
N VAL A 67 35.75 28.31 -12.43
CA VAL A 67 36.92 27.80 -13.13
C VAL A 67 37.09 28.57 -14.44
N PRO A 68 38.32 28.90 -14.87
CA PRO A 68 38.56 29.52 -16.17
C PRO A 68 37.94 28.72 -17.33
N ASP A 69 37.39 29.42 -18.32
CA ASP A 69 36.71 28.80 -19.47
C ASP A 69 37.61 27.81 -20.24
N SER A 70 38.93 28.02 -20.21
CA SER A 70 39.93 27.10 -20.79
C SER A 70 39.84 25.68 -20.25
N ASN A 71 39.44 25.51 -18.98
CA ASN A 71 39.41 24.21 -18.32
C ASN A 71 38.05 23.51 -18.48
N TYR A 72 36.99 24.24 -18.86
CA TYR A 72 35.65 23.64 -19.03
C TYR A 72 35.67 22.52 -20.09
N SER A 73 36.30 22.77 -21.24
CA SER A 73 36.44 21.77 -22.31
C SER A 73 37.21 20.54 -21.85
N GLN A 74 38.26 20.72 -21.03
CA GLN A 74 39.05 19.62 -20.48
C GLN A 74 38.25 18.80 -19.45
N ILE A 75 37.46 19.47 -18.61
CA ILE A 75 36.55 18.81 -17.64
C ILE A 75 35.54 17.94 -18.38
N ILE A 76 34.87 18.45 -19.43
CA ILE A 76 33.89 17.66 -20.19
C ILE A 76 34.55 16.43 -20.83
N LYS A 77 35.73 16.59 -21.45
CA LYS A 77 36.49 15.46 -22.02
C LYS A 77 36.87 14.42 -20.96
N ALA A 78 37.31 14.87 -19.78
CA ALA A 78 37.64 13.97 -18.67
C ALA A 78 36.41 13.16 -18.20
N ILE A 79 35.24 13.81 -18.05
CA ILE A 79 33.99 13.10 -17.71
C ILE A 79 33.61 12.12 -18.82
N GLU A 80 33.74 12.49 -20.09
CA GLU A 80 33.42 11.64 -21.24
C GLU A 80 34.29 10.38 -21.27
N ILE A 81 35.60 10.53 -21.05
CA ILE A 81 36.55 9.40 -20.99
C ILE A 81 36.18 8.46 -19.83
N VAL A 82 35.96 8.99 -18.63
CA VAL A 82 35.64 8.19 -17.44
C VAL A 82 34.29 7.47 -17.56
N VAL A 83 33.26 8.15 -18.07
CA VAL A 83 31.94 7.53 -18.29
C VAL A 83 32.02 6.50 -19.42
N GLY A 84 32.77 6.78 -20.49
CA GLY A 84 32.93 5.88 -21.64
C GLY A 84 33.70 4.59 -21.31
N THR A 85 34.64 4.65 -20.37
CA THR A 85 35.41 3.49 -19.88
C THR A 85 34.62 2.61 -18.89
N ASN A 86 33.52 3.13 -18.32
CA ASN A 86 32.63 2.45 -17.38
C ASN A 86 33.37 1.69 -16.25
N PRO A 87 34.18 2.38 -15.42
CA PRO A 87 34.94 1.74 -14.35
C PRO A 87 34.01 1.18 -13.26
N ALA A 88 34.51 0.17 -12.53
CA ALA A 88 33.79 -0.48 -11.42
C ALA A 88 33.38 0.52 -10.32
N ASN A 89 34.20 1.55 -10.07
CA ASN A 89 33.88 2.65 -9.16
C ASN A 89 33.88 3.99 -9.91
N LEU A 90 32.76 4.32 -10.55
CA LEU A 90 32.62 5.56 -11.32
C LEU A 90 32.86 6.82 -10.48
N HIS A 91 32.43 6.83 -9.22
CA HIS A 91 32.60 8.00 -8.35
C HIS A 91 34.09 8.31 -8.13
N GLU A 92 34.85 7.31 -7.70
CA GLU A 92 36.29 7.44 -7.46
C GLU A 92 37.07 7.80 -8.73
N ALA A 93 36.75 7.15 -9.85
CA ALA A 93 37.37 7.48 -11.13
C ALA A 93 37.11 8.92 -11.55
N LEU A 94 35.89 9.44 -11.36
CA LEU A 94 35.57 10.84 -11.64
C LEU A 94 36.33 11.79 -10.72
N VAL A 95 36.47 11.48 -9.43
CA VAL A 95 37.26 12.31 -8.50
C VAL A 95 38.71 12.39 -8.96
N ILE A 96 39.36 11.26 -9.24
CA ILE A 96 40.77 11.22 -9.64
C ILE A 96 41.00 12.04 -10.92
N ASN A 97 40.14 11.87 -11.92
CA ASN A 97 40.32 12.54 -13.22
C ASN A 97 39.92 14.01 -13.21
N LEU A 98 39.03 14.43 -12.32
CA LEU A 98 38.61 15.84 -12.22
C LEU A 98 39.43 16.67 -11.23
N GLN A 99 40.15 16.02 -10.31
CA GLN A 99 40.96 16.69 -9.28
C GLN A 99 41.93 17.74 -9.84
N PRO A 100 42.65 17.50 -10.96
CA PRO A 100 43.58 18.49 -11.51
C PRO A 100 42.92 19.79 -11.98
N PHE A 101 41.61 19.77 -12.27
CA PHE A 101 40.89 20.93 -12.81
C PHE A 101 40.06 21.67 -11.75
N LEU A 102 39.58 20.96 -10.72
CA LEU A 102 38.60 21.45 -9.76
C LEU A 102 39.14 21.58 -8.33
N ASN A 103 40.30 20.98 -8.02
CA ASN A 103 40.93 21.02 -6.70
C ASN A 103 39.95 20.61 -5.57
N GLU A 104 39.77 21.45 -4.56
CA GLU A 104 38.88 21.20 -3.42
C GLU A 104 37.39 21.09 -3.81
N GLN A 105 36.99 21.61 -4.98
CA GLN A 105 35.61 21.56 -5.46
C GLN A 105 35.24 20.23 -6.13
N THR A 106 36.22 19.34 -6.35
CA THR A 106 36.02 18.07 -7.08
C THR A 106 34.98 17.18 -6.41
N GLN A 107 35.13 16.91 -5.12
CA GLN A 107 34.25 16.00 -4.38
C GLN A 107 32.77 16.47 -4.37
N PRO A 108 32.46 17.74 -4.05
CA PRO A 108 31.10 18.28 -4.16
C PRO A 108 30.50 18.17 -5.56
N ILE A 109 31.30 18.43 -6.61
CA ILE A 109 30.83 18.42 -8.00
C ILE A 109 30.55 16.99 -8.45
N VAL A 110 31.45 16.04 -8.17
CA VAL A 110 31.25 14.61 -8.47
C VAL A 110 30.03 14.05 -7.74
N SER A 111 29.85 14.42 -6.47
CA SER A 111 28.65 14.03 -5.71
C SER A 111 27.36 14.51 -6.37
N LYS A 112 27.34 15.74 -6.90
CA LYS A 112 26.17 16.28 -7.62
C LYS A 112 25.98 15.62 -9.00
N LEU A 113 27.07 15.33 -9.71
CA LEU A 113 27.05 14.58 -10.98
C LEU A 113 26.38 13.21 -10.79
N MET A 114 26.71 12.49 -9.72
CA MET A 114 26.12 11.18 -9.42
C MET A 114 24.63 11.24 -9.04
N LEU A 115 24.11 12.42 -8.71
CA LEU A 115 22.70 12.66 -8.44
C LEU A 115 21.92 13.17 -9.66
N PHE A 116 22.62 13.57 -10.73
CA PHE A 116 22.00 14.14 -11.93
C PHE A 116 20.97 13.17 -12.51
N LYS A 117 19.72 13.63 -12.55
CA LYS A 117 18.53 12.88 -12.99
C LYS A 117 18.40 11.50 -12.32
N LYS A 118 18.84 11.34 -11.07
CA LYS A 118 18.64 10.10 -10.30
C LYS A 118 17.35 10.10 -9.47
N ARG A 119 16.93 11.27 -9.01
CA ARG A 119 15.71 11.45 -8.19
C ARG A 119 14.66 12.25 -8.96
N VAL A 120 13.39 12.00 -8.67
CA VAL A 120 12.27 12.81 -9.18
C VAL A 120 12.30 14.17 -8.50
N CYS A 121 12.04 15.25 -9.26
CA CYS A 121 11.97 16.59 -8.69
C CYS A 121 10.84 16.66 -7.67
N ARG A 122 11.12 17.25 -6.50
CA ARG A 122 10.12 17.45 -5.44
C ARG A 122 8.94 18.30 -5.91
N ASP A 123 9.22 19.31 -6.73
CA ASP A 123 8.19 20.22 -7.28
C ASP A 123 7.47 19.61 -8.49
N GLY A 124 7.93 18.45 -8.96
CA GLY A 124 7.33 17.69 -10.05
C GLY A 124 7.03 18.57 -11.28
N PRO A 125 5.81 18.57 -11.81
CA PRO A 125 5.46 19.36 -12.98
C PRO A 125 5.51 20.89 -12.76
N ASN A 126 5.52 21.36 -11.51
CA ASN A 126 5.47 22.77 -11.15
C ASN A 126 6.87 23.38 -10.91
N CYS A 127 7.94 22.67 -11.23
CA CYS A 127 9.30 23.19 -11.05
C CYS A 127 9.51 24.44 -11.92
N THR A 128 9.82 25.57 -11.29
CA THR A 128 10.11 26.82 -12.03
C THR A 128 11.44 26.79 -12.78
N ARG A 129 12.27 25.77 -12.54
CA ARG A 129 13.61 25.60 -13.10
C ARG A 129 13.68 24.35 -14.00
N LEU A 130 12.66 24.08 -14.80
CA LEU A 130 12.58 22.87 -15.64
C LEU A 130 13.85 22.61 -16.47
N ASP A 131 14.40 23.65 -17.07
CA ASP A 131 15.61 23.65 -17.90
C ASP A 131 16.91 23.45 -17.09
N LYS A 132 16.91 23.88 -15.82
CA LYS A 132 18.08 23.92 -14.93
C LYS A 132 18.05 22.91 -13.79
N CYS A 133 17.00 22.11 -13.69
CA CYS A 133 16.78 21.19 -12.58
C CYS A 133 17.64 19.94 -12.75
N ILE A 134 18.33 19.58 -11.67
CA ILE A 134 19.16 18.37 -11.60
C ILE A 134 18.34 17.09 -11.40
N PHE A 135 17.03 17.20 -11.21
CA PHE A 135 16.13 16.09 -10.92
C PHE A 135 15.24 15.74 -12.12
N MET A 136 14.73 14.51 -12.15
CA MET A 136 13.84 14.03 -13.20
C MET A 136 12.45 14.68 -13.10
N HIS A 137 11.94 15.14 -14.24
CA HIS A 137 10.55 15.57 -14.39
C HIS A 137 9.82 14.59 -15.32
N PRO A 138 8.62 14.09 -14.93
CA PRO A 138 7.86 13.13 -15.74
C PRO A 138 7.61 13.65 -17.16
N ASN A 139 7.33 14.95 -17.30
CA ASN A 139 6.88 15.54 -18.57
C ASN A 139 8.00 15.81 -19.59
N GLN A 140 9.29 15.69 -19.23
CA GLN A 140 10.39 16.03 -20.15
C GLN A 140 10.81 14.87 -21.07
N ASN A 141 10.61 13.62 -20.67
CA ASN A 141 11.07 12.47 -21.46
C ASN A 141 10.08 12.07 -22.57
N ASP A 142 8.80 12.42 -22.45
CA ASP A 142 7.76 11.97 -23.38
C ASP A 142 7.50 12.93 -24.56
N GLN A 143 7.93 14.20 -24.45
CA GLN A 143 7.65 15.19 -25.50
C GLN A 143 8.52 15.06 -26.76
N LYS A 144 9.71 14.43 -26.67
CA LYS A 144 10.59 14.27 -27.85
C LYS A 144 10.32 13.01 -28.68
N ASN A 145 9.66 11.99 -28.11
CA ASN A 145 9.36 10.74 -28.82
C ASN A 145 7.98 10.70 -29.52
N THR A 146 7.14 11.70 -29.32
CA THR A 146 5.78 11.74 -29.88
C THR A 146 5.68 12.39 -31.26
N LYS A 147 6.75 13.00 -31.80
CA LYS A 147 6.73 13.61 -33.14
C LYS A 147 6.98 12.65 -34.31
N LYS A 148 7.39 11.39 -34.08
CA LYS A 148 7.70 10.43 -35.16
C LYS A 148 6.69 9.27 -35.34
N ARG A 149 5.55 9.30 -34.63
CA ARG A 149 4.47 8.29 -34.76
C ARG A 149 3.11 8.93 -35.05
N LYS A 150 3.06 9.79 -36.07
CA LYS A 150 1.83 10.51 -36.45
C LYS A 150 0.89 9.76 -37.39
N ASN A 151 1.11 8.48 -37.72
CA ASN A 151 0.30 7.78 -38.72
C ASN A 151 -0.45 6.52 -38.30
N ASP A 152 -0.40 6.06 -37.04
CA ASP A 152 -1.27 4.93 -36.64
C ASP A 152 -2.31 5.35 -35.60
N VAL A 153 -3.50 5.47 -36.15
CA VAL A 153 -4.82 5.65 -35.58
C VAL A 153 -5.12 4.53 -34.56
N PHE A 154 -5.34 4.89 -33.29
CA PHE A 154 -6.63 4.61 -32.61
C PHE A 154 -6.68 5.37 -31.27
N THR A 155 -7.77 6.09 -31.10
CA THR A 155 -8.05 7.15 -30.12
C THR A 155 -8.09 6.68 -28.67
N ASN A 156 -7.35 7.37 -27.79
CA ASN A 156 -7.62 7.45 -26.35
C ASN A 156 -7.55 8.92 -25.91
N SER A 157 -8.65 9.63 -26.15
CA SER A 157 -8.90 10.97 -25.63
C SER A 157 -9.71 10.86 -24.34
N TYR A 158 -9.04 10.95 -23.20
CA TYR A 158 -9.66 11.36 -21.93
C TYR A 158 -8.91 12.58 -21.41
N THR A 159 -9.13 13.72 -22.07
CA THR A 159 -8.91 15.03 -21.46
C THR A 159 -10.18 15.42 -20.73
N SER A 160 -10.10 15.39 -19.40
CA SER A 160 -11.07 15.94 -18.48
C SER A 160 -11.21 17.45 -18.70
N ASN A 161 -12.36 17.87 -19.22
CA ASN A 161 -12.95 19.16 -18.86
C ASN A 161 -13.41 19.04 -17.40
N PHE A 162 -12.57 19.48 -16.47
CA PHE A 162 -13.01 19.86 -15.13
C PHE A 162 -12.56 21.29 -14.91
N ASN A 163 -13.54 22.20 -14.93
CA ASN A 163 -13.33 23.59 -14.59
C ASN A 163 -12.68 23.69 -13.21
N SER A 164 -11.60 24.45 -13.20
CA SER A 164 -11.04 25.15 -12.05
C SER A 164 -12.16 25.81 -11.25
N ASP A 165 -12.25 25.46 -9.97
CA ASP A 165 -12.31 26.41 -8.84
C ASP A 165 -12.58 25.61 -7.56
N ASN A 166 -11.51 25.10 -6.93
CA ASN A 166 -11.45 24.71 -5.51
C ASN A 166 -10.04 24.20 -5.15
N SER A 167 -9.13 25.14 -4.91
CA SER A 167 -7.73 24.91 -4.53
C SER A 167 -7.53 24.43 -3.07
N SER A 168 -8.59 24.04 -2.37
CA SER A 168 -8.57 23.53 -0.99
C SER A 168 -8.68 22.00 -0.87
N ALA A 169 -8.89 21.26 -1.97
CA ALA A 169 -9.15 19.82 -1.93
C ALA A 169 -7.91 18.91 -1.82
N SER A 170 -6.69 19.42 -2.04
CA SER A 170 -5.48 18.57 -2.03
C SER A 170 -4.99 18.19 -0.63
N ASN A 171 -5.34 18.95 0.41
CA ASN A 171 -5.00 18.63 1.81
C ASN A 171 -5.91 17.58 2.43
N ASN A 172 -7.13 17.38 1.93
CA ASN A 172 -8.11 16.46 2.53
C ASN A 172 -7.75 14.97 2.40
N LYS A 173 -6.90 14.61 1.43
CA LYS A 173 -6.52 13.20 1.27
C LYS A 173 -5.60 12.71 2.39
N ARG A 174 -4.76 13.60 2.95
CA ARG A 174 -3.82 13.25 4.02
C ARG A 174 -4.54 13.01 5.36
N PHE A 175 -5.54 13.84 5.66
CA PHE A 175 -6.32 13.71 6.90
C PHE A 175 -7.12 12.41 6.97
N LYS A 176 -7.67 11.93 5.85
CA LYS A 176 -8.46 10.67 5.84
C LYS A 176 -7.65 9.43 6.21
N GLU A 177 -6.35 9.42 5.94
CA GLU A 177 -5.50 8.26 6.25
C GLU A 177 -5.03 8.27 7.71
N GLU A 178 -4.93 9.46 8.32
CA GLU A 178 -4.59 9.66 9.72
C GLU A 178 -5.75 9.27 10.66
N GLU A 179 -7.00 9.32 10.19
CA GLU A 179 -8.20 8.96 10.98
C GLU A 179 -8.23 7.49 11.43
N LYS A 180 -7.47 6.60 10.78
CA LYS A 180 -7.44 5.17 11.13
C LYS A 180 -6.19 4.77 11.91
N GLN A 181 -5.29 5.70 12.24
CA GLN A 181 -4.02 5.38 12.86
C GLN A 181 -4.16 5.24 14.38
N THR A 182 -3.77 4.07 14.91
CA THR A 182 -3.78 3.78 16.35
C THR A 182 -2.42 3.98 17.00
N GLU A 183 -1.39 4.33 16.22
CA GLU A 183 0.00 4.41 16.66
C GLU A 183 0.52 5.86 16.65
N VAL A 184 1.05 6.29 17.79
CA VAL A 184 1.62 7.63 18.01
C VAL A 184 3.08 7.49 18.42
N ILE A 185 3.95 8.36 17.91
CA ILE A 185 5.36 8.42 18.29
C ILE A 185 5.57 9.64 19.17
N PHE A 186 6.19 9.43 20.33
CA PHE A 186 6.85 10.49 21.10
C PHE A 186 8.33 10.52 20.72
N ASN A 187 8.83 11.70 20.37
CA ASN A 187 10.19 11.92 19.91
C ASN A 187 10.87 12.98 20.78
N ARG A 188 12.15 12.77 21.09
CA ARG A 188 12.95 13.58 22.04
C ARG A 188 12.50 13.44 23.49
N VAL A 189 12.12 12.23 23.91
CA VAL A 189 11.77 11.96 25.31
C VAL A 189 13.06 11.88 26.13
N PRO A 190 13.27 12.73 27.15
CA PRO A 190 14.44 12.63 28.04
C PRO A 190 14.47 11.30 28.80
N GLU A 191 15.68 10.80 29.11
CA GLU A 191 15.90 9.52 29.80
C GLU A 191 15.29 9.45 31.20
N GLN A 192 15.01 10.60 31.83
CA GLN A 192 14.36 10.68 33.13
C GLN A 192 12.92 10.16 33.14
N PHE A 193 12.29 10.03 31.97
CA PHE A 193 10.91 9.54 31.86
C PHE A 193 10.86 8.04 31.57
N ASP A 194 10.25 7.29 32.46
CA ASP A 194 10.09 5.84 32.30
C ASP A 194 8.82 5.45 31.49
N PHE A 195 8.71 4.17 31.17
CA PHE A 195 7.55 3.62 30.46
C PHE A 195 6.23 3.83 31.23
N ARG A 196 6.27 3.90 32.56
CA ARG A 196 5.09 4.05 33.41
C ARG A 196 4.54 5.46 33.29
N GLN A 197 5.39 6.48 33.38
CA GLN A 197 5.02 7.88 33.22
C GLN A 197 4.50 8.17 31.80
N ILE A 198 5.15 7.62 30.77
CA ILE A 198 4.69 7.75 29.38
C ILE A 198 3.29 7.13 29.21
N ARG A 199 3.08 5.93 29.74
CA ARG A 199 1.77 5.25 29.69
C ARG A 199 0.71 6.02 30.46
N GLU A 200 1.02 6.51 31.65
CA GLU A 200 0.10 7.28 32.49
C GLU A 200 -0.33 8.57 31.80
N TYR A 201 0.62 9.30 31.21
CA TYR A 201 0.31 10.48 30.42
C TYR A 201 -0.58 10.15 29.21
N ALA A 202 -0.23 9.13 28.43
CA ALA A 202 -0.99 8.73 27.24
C ALA A 202 -2.40 8.22 27.60
N SER A 203 -2.58 7.62 28.78
CA SER A 203 -3.87 7.09 29.24
C SER A 203 -4.91 8.19 29.54
N LYS A 204 -4.49 9.46 29.65
CA LYS A 204 -5.40 10.61 29.74
C LYS A 204 -6.24 10.82 28.48
N PHE A 205 -5.77 10.31 27.33
CA PHE A 205 -6.41 10.50 26.03
C PHE A 205 -7.19 9.26 25.56
N GLY A 206 -7.03 8.12 26.23
CA GLY A 206 -7.78 6.90 25.93
C GLY A 206 -7.06 5.62 26.34
N THR A 207 -7.50 4.48 25.79
CA THR A 207 -7.02 3.15 26.23
C THR A 207 -5.73 2.77 25.54
N VAL A 208 -4.61 2.83 26.27
CA VAL A 208 -3.28 2.43 25.77
C VAL A 208 -3.16 0.89 25.74
N LYS A 209 -2.91 0.33 24.56
CA LYS A 209 -2.67 -1.10 24.34
C LYS A 209 -1.21 -1.48 24.63
N GLU A 210 -0.26 -0.69 24.12
CA GLU A 210 1.17 -0.98 24.20
C GLU A 210 2.00 0.30 24.22
N VAL A 211 3.12 0.30 24.94
CA VAL A 211 4.16 1.34 24.88
C VAL A 211 5.49 0.64 24.66
N LYS A 212 6.23 1.05 23.64
CA LYS A 212 7.47 0.41 23.22
C LYS A 212 8.55 1.46 22.93
N SER A 213 9.76 1.25 23.43
CA SER A 213 10.90 2.10 23.04
C SER A 213 11.38 1.68 21.66
N LEU A 214 11.55 2.67 20.77
CA LEU A 214 12.16 2.49 19.46
C LEU A 214 13.65 2.87 19.50
N LYS A 215 13.99 3.90 20.29
CA LYS A 215 15.34 4.40 20.60
C LYS A 215 15.31 5.02 22.00
N GLU A 216 16.48 5.35 22.55
CA GLU A 216 16.63 6.02 23.85
C GLU A 216 15.70 7.25 23.99
N ASP A 217 15.60 8.07 22.94
CA ASP A 217 14.80 9.30 22.91
C ASP A 217 13.43 9.17 22.20
N LYS A 218 13.02 7.94 21.83
CA LYS A 218 11.84 7.72 21.00
C LYS A 218 10.99 6.55 21.45
N PHE A 219 9.70 6.81 21.64
CA PHE A 219 8.72 5.83 22.08
C PHE A 219 7.55 5.73 21.09
N LEU A 220 7.06 4.51 20.89
CA LEU A 220 5.85 4.18 20.15
C LEU A 220 4.74 3.85 21.15
N ILE A 221 3.58 4.47 20.99
CA ILE A 221 2.40 4.27 21.80
C ILE A 221 1.31 3.75 20.88
N LYS A 222 0.77 2.58 21.20
CA LYS A 222 -0.34 1.96 20.47
C LYS A 222 -1.60 2.05 21.31
N PHE A 223 -2.62 2.70 20.77
CA PHE A 223 -3.95 2.79 21.37
C PHE A 223 -4.84 1.63 20.93
N ARG A 224 -5.88 1.36 21.71
CA ARG A 224 -6.92 0.41 21.34
C ARG A 224 -7.83 0.96 20.24
N HIS A 225 -8.08 2.26 20.25
CA HIS A 225 -8.95 2.95 19.29
C HIS A 225 -8.20 4.07 18.56
N ALA A 226 -8.56 4.34 17.31
CA ALA A 226 -7.91 5.38 16.50
C ALA A 226 -8.26 6.79 17.01
N ASP A 227 -9.47 6.98 17.54
CA ASP A 227 -9.90 8.25 18.12
C ASP A 227 -9.04 8.67 19.33
N ASP A 228 -8.64 7.72 20.18
CA ASP A 228 -7.74 7.98 21.31
C ASP A 228 -6.37 8.51 20.85
N ALA A 229 -5.80 7.89 19.82
CA ALA A 229 -4.55 8.34 19.22
C ALA A 229 -4.69 9.73 18.58
N LYS A 230 -5.82 9.99 17.91
CA LYS A 230 -6.16 11.29 17.33
C LYS A 230 -6.30 12.37 18.40
N ASN A 231 -6.98 12.07 19.50
CA ASN A 231 -7.13 12.97 20.65
C ASN A 231 -5.76 13.33 21.24
N LEU A 232 -4.87 12.34 21.41
CA LEU A 232 -3.51 12.58 21.87
C LEU A 232 -2.75 13.51 20.91
N VAL A 233 -2.74 13.23 19.60
CA VAL A 233 -1.95 14.01 18.62
C VAL A 233 -2.49 15.43 18.45
N LEU A 234 -3.81 15.62 18.45
CA LEU A 234 -4.44 16.93 18.27
C LEU A 234 -4.48 17.78 19.56
N SER A 235 -4.27 17.17 20.73
CA SER A 235 -4.25 17.91 21.99
C SER A 235 -3.12 18.94 22.03
N LYS A 236 -3.42 20.11 22.59
CA LYS A 236 -2.43 21.18 22.82
C LYS A 236 -1.55 20.95 24.05
N ASP A 237 -1.89 19.92 24.83
CA ASP A 237 -1.21 19.59 26.08
C ASP A 237 0.26 19.24 25.83
N ILE A 238 1.11 19.80 26.69
CA ILE A 238 2.54 19.57 26.69
C ILE A 238 2.81 18.14 27.16
N VAL A 239 3.59 17.39 26.39
CA VAL A 239 3.89 15.99 26.69
C VAL A 239 4.81 15.92 27.90
N LEU A 240 4.34 15.31 28.99
CA LEU A 240 5.11 15.12 30.23
C LEU A 240 5.68 16.44 30.80
N GLY A 241 5.02 17.58 30.52
CA GLY A 241 5.50 18.90 30.94
C GLY A 241 6.71 19.43 30.17
N ASP A 242 7.23 18.71 29.17
CA ASP A 242 8.35 19.13 28.33
C ASP A 242 7.89 19.55 26.91
N PRO A 243 8.03 20.83 26.53
CA PRO A 243 7.64 21.33 25.21
C PRO A 243 8.53 20.83 24.07
N GLN A 244 9.71 20.26 24.36
CA GLN A 244 10.60 19.71 23.34
C GLN A 244 10.15 18.34 22.82
N ILE A 245 9.36 17.60 23.61
CA ILE A 245 8.82 16.30 23.23
C ILE A 245 7.74 16.49 22.16
N LYS A 246 8.00 15.98 20.96
CA LYS A 246 7.04 16.05 19.85
C LYS A 246 6.22 14.76 19.78
N LYS A 247 4.91 14.92 19.61
CA LYS A 247 3.97 13.82 19.31
C LYS A 247 3.45 13.91 17.88
N PHE A 248 3.43 12.80 17.17
CA PHE A 248 2.88 12.69 15.81
C PHE A 248 2.51 11.25 15.51
N PHE A 249 1.60 11.03 14.57
CA PHE A 249 1.24 9.67 14.18
C PHE A 249 2.41 8.91 13.53
N ASN A 250 2.45 7.59 13.75
CA ASN A 250 3.42 6.72 13.10
C ASN A 250 3.10 6.58 11.58
N LYS A 251 3.84 7.32 10.74
CA LYS A 251 3.73 7.21 9.28
C LYS A 251 4.07 5.82 8.74
N TYR A 252 4.83 5.03 9.49
CA TYR A 252 5.25 3.69 9.13
C TYR A 252 4.49 2.63 9.90
N CYS A 253 3.23 2.90 10.27
CA CYS A 253 2.35 1.87 10.78
C CYS A 253 2.29 0.77 9.72
N ARG A 254 3.11 -0.27 9.90
CA ARG A 254 3.10 -1.44 9.02
C ARG A 254 1.79 -2.11 9.33
N ARG A 255 0.80 -1.86 8.48
CA ARG A 255 -0.41 -2.66 8.47
C ARG A 255 0.03 -4.12 8.41
N THR A 256 -0.55 -4.92 9.28
CA THR A 256 -0.27 -6.36 9.19
C THR A 256 -0.75 -6.83 7.82
N THR A 257 -0.12 -7.86 7.27
CA THR A 257 -0.58 -8.46 6.01
C THR A 257 -2.05 -8.88 6.11
N GLU A 258 -2.51 -9.23 7.30
CA GLU A 258 -3.91 -9.55 7.59
C GLU A 258 -4.83 -8.32 7.49
N GLU A 259 -4.48 -7.21 8.13
CA GLU A 259 -5.23 -5.95 8.03
C GLU A 259 -5.32 -5.45 6.57
N ASP A 260 -4.20 -5.50 5.83
CA ASP A 260 -4.19 -5.15 4.42
C ASP A 260 -5.08 -6.07 3.58
N LEU A 261 -5.13 -7.37 3.91
CA LEU A 261 -6.00 -8.31 3.22
C LEU A 261 -7.48 -8.06 3.51
N ILE A 262 -7.85 -7.79 4.75
CA ILE A 262 -9.23 -7.45 5.15
C ILE A 262 -9.70 -6.23 4.35
N ASP A 263 -8.91 -5.15 4.34
CA ASP A 263 -9.24 -3.93 3.58
C ASP A 263 -9.40 -4.19 2.08
N LEU A 264 -8.59 -5.09 1.51
CA LEU A 264 -8.69 -5.47 0.10
C LEU A 264 -9.94 -6.31 -0.18
N PHE A 265 -10.32 -7.22 0.72
CA PHE A 265 -11.54 -8.01 0.60
C PHE A 265 -12.79 -7.15 0.74
N ASP A 266 -12.81 -6.20 1.67
CA ASP A 266 -13.91 -5.25 1.83
C ASP A 266 -14.08 -4.40 0.57
N GLN A 267 -12.98 -3.85 0.03
CA GLN A 267 -13.02 -3.12 -1.24
C GLN A 267 -13.51 -4.00 -2.40
N GLN A 268 -13.08 -5.26 -2.46
CA GLN A 268 -13.55 -6.20 -3.46
C GLN A 268 -15.06 -6.40 -3.35
N GLY A 269 -15.58 -6.60 -2.14
CA GLY A 269 -17.01 -6.71 -1.85
C GLY A 269 -17.80 -5.49 -2.29
N ASP A 270 -17.32 -4.28 -1.97
CA ASP A 270 -17.93 -3.01 -2.37
C ASP A 270 -18.00 -2.86 -3.90
N TYR A 271 -16.92 -3.20 -4.60
CA TYR A 271 -16.89 -3.11 -6.07
C TYR A 271 -17.78 -4.17 -6.72
N LEU A 272 -17.87 -5.37 -6.15
CA LEU A 272 -18.80 -6.41 -6.62
C LEU A 272 -20.25 -5.97 -6.45
N GLN A 273 -20.62 -5.40 -5.31
CA GLN A 273 -21.97 -4.87 -5.09
C GLN A 273 -22.31 -3.76 -6.08
N LYS A 274 -21.37 -2.83 -6.32
CA LYS A 274 -21.55 -1.77 -7.33
C LYS A 274 -21.72 -2.34 -8.73
N LEU A 275 -20.92 -3.34 -9.12
CA LEU A 275 -21.02 -3.98 -10.42
C LEU A 275 -22.39 -4.67 -10.59
N ILE A 276 -22.87 -5.37 -9.57
CA ILE A 276 -24.21 -5.99 -9.59
C ILE A 276 -25.30 -4.91 -9.75
N ALA A 277 -25.16 -3.78 -9.07
CA ALA A 277 -26.15 -2.69 -9.12
C ALA A 277 -26.16 -1.95 -10.47
N THR A 278 -24.99 -1.74 -11.09
CA THR A 278 -24.87 -0.97 -12.33
C THR A 278 -24.89 -1.82 -13.61
N GLY A 279 -24.74 -3.14 -13.49
CA GLY A 279 -24.51 -4.03 -14.64
C GLY A 279 -23.09 -3.92 -15.19
N ASP A 280 -22.93 -4.17 -16.50
CA ASP A 280 -21.62 -4.21 -17.16
C ASP A 280 -20.91 -2.85 -17.15
N ASN A 281 -19.98 -2.69 -16.20
CA ASN A 281 -19.15 -1.51 -16.06
C ASN A 281 -17.66 -1.90 -16.12
N LYS A 282 -17.03 -1.60 -17.26
CA LYS A 282 -15.63 -1.94 -17.56
C LYS A 282 -14.62 -1.34 -16.57
N ASP A 283 -14.91 -0.18 -16.01
CA ASP A 283 -14.04 0.49 -15.02
C ASP A 283 -14.08 -0.24 -13.68
N LEU A 284 -15.27 -0.67 -13.24
CA LEU A 284 -15.43 -1.48 -12.04
C LEU A 284 -14.75 -2.84 -12.18
N LEU A 285 -14.88 -3.48 -13.35
CA LEU A 285 -14.20 -4.74 -13.65
C LEU A 285 -12.67 -4.58 -13.59
N SER A 286 -12.14 -3.51 -14.16
CA SER A 286 -10.70 -3.22 -14.13
C SER A 286 -10.18 -3.02 -12.70
N LYS A 287 -10.95 -2.35 -11.84
CA LYS A 287 -10.62 -2.20 -10.41
C LYS A 287 -10.66 -3.53 -9.66
N LEU A 288 -11.64 -4.38 -9.94
CA LEU A 288 -11.72 -5.73 -9.36
C LEU A 288 -10.53 -6.61 -9.74
N ILE A 289 -10.12 -6.58 -11.01
CA ILE A 289 -8.92 -7.29 -11.47
C ILE A 289 -7.67 -6.78 -10.74
N TRP A 290 -7.54 -5.46 -10.59
CA TRP A 290 -6.42 -4.87 -9.85
C TRP A 290 -6.39 -5.31 -8.38
N ILE A 291 -7.52 -5.25 -7.67
CA ILE A 291 -7.61 -5.70 -6.27
C ILE A 291 -7.29 -7.18 -6.16
N THR A 292 -7.83 -8.01 -7.05
CA THR A 292 -7.58 -9.45 -7.07
C THR A 292 -6.09 -9.76 -7.24
N ASN A 293 -5.41 -9.04 -8.15
CA ASN A 293 -3.97 -9.17 -8.35
C ASN A 293 -3.19 -8.67 -7.13
N ARG A 294 -3.69 -7.63 -6.44
CA ARG A 294 -3.09 -7.13 -5.21
C ARG A 294 -3.19 -8.14 -4.07
N ILE A 295 -4.36 -8.72 -3.84
CA ILE A 295 -4.59 -9.80 -2.86
C ILE A 295 -3.62 -10.95 -3.15
N LYS A 296 -3.56 -11.42 -4.42
CA LYS A 296 -2.61 -12.46 -4.84
C LYS A 296 -1.16 -12.10 -4.50
N SER A 297 -0.74 -10.85 -4.72
CA SER A 297 0.63 -10.40 -4.43
C SER A 297 0.97 -10.35 -2.94
N VAL A 298 -0.02 -10.12 -2.06
CA VAL A 298 0.15 -10.12 -0.60
C VAL A 298 0.17 -11.56 -0.08
N VAL A 299 -0.69 -12.42 -0.62
CA VAL A 299 -0.80 -13.85 -0.29
C VAL A 299 0.40 -14.66 -0.78
N ILE A 300 0.92 -14.35 -1.97
CA ILE A 300 2.02 -15.07 -2.62
C ILE A 300 3.18 -14.08 -2.81
N PRO A 301 4.07 -13.90 -1.81
CA PRO A 301 5.21 -13.02 -1.93
C PRO A 301 6.11 -13.47 -3.09
N LYS A 302 6.53 -12.57 -3.97
CA LYS A 302 7.36 -12.89 -5.15
C LYS A 302 8.66 -13.62 -4.81
N ASN A 303 9.19 -13.41 -3.61
CA ASN A 303 10.42 -14.06 -3.13
C ASN A 303 10.20 -15.53 -2.73
N ALA A 304 8.96 -15.92 -2.46
CA ALA A 304 8.60 -17.29 -2.11
C ALA A 304 8.58 -18.22 -3.34
N GLN A 305 8.70 -17.71 -4.56
CA GLN A 305 8.72 -18.54 -5.78
C GLN A 305 10.07 -19.23 -6.03
N LYS A 306 11.15 -18.88 -5.31
CA LYS A 306 12.48 -19.49 -5.51
C LYS A 306 12.91 -20.45 -4.40
N ASP A 307 12.61 -20.15 -3.13
CA ASP A 307 13.08 -20.97 -2.01
C ASP A 307 11.92 -21.43 -1.11
N ASN A 308 11.84 -22.74 -0.89
CA ASN A 308 10.91 -23.47 -0.01
C ASN A 308 9.45 -23.67 -0.45
N LEU A 309 9.26 -24.59 -1.41
CA LEU A 309 7.97 -25.21 -1.75
C LEU A 309 7.17 -25.69 -0.51
N LYS A 310 7.83 -26.27 0.50
CA LYS A 310 7.15 -26.89 1.66
C LYS A 310 6.47 -25.88 2.61
N LYS A 311 7.08 -24.72 2.89
CA LYS A 311 6.46 -23.66 3.72
C LYS A 311 5.31 -22.97 2.97
N ASN A 312 5.44 -22.85 1.65
CA ASN A 312 4.39 -22.30 0.80
C ASN A 312 3.17 -23.20 0.71
N HIS A 313 3.34 -24.53 0.71
CA HIS A 313 2.20 -25.44 0.78
C HIS A 313 1.40 -25.26 2.07
N ILE A 314 2.04 -25.07 3.22
CA ILE A 314 1.35 -24.82 4.49
C ILE A 314 0.57 -23.49 4.46
N LEU A 315 1.18 -22.41 3.95
CA LEU A 315 0.51 -21.11 3.81
C LEU A 315 -0.66 -21.19 2.82
N THR A 316 -0.46 -21.86 1.69
CA THR A 316 -1.48 -22.06 0.66
C THR A 316 -2.65 -22.88 1.22
N ILE A 317 -2.38 -23.94 1.98
CA ILE A 317 -3.43 -24.74 2.66
C ILE A 317 -4.18 -23.88 3.67
N LYS A 318 -3.50 -23.07 4.49
CA LYS A 318 -4.17 -22.16 5.44
C LYS A 318 -5.08 -21.17 4.73
N ILE A 319 -4.65 -20.63 3.59
CA ILE A 319 -5.44 -19.67 2.81
C ILE A 319 -6.61 -20.36 2.11
N ILE A 320 -6.42 -21.57 1.58
CA ILE A 320 -7.53 -22.37 1.03
C ILE A 320 -8.56 -22.65 2.13
N LEU A 321 -8.14 -23.01 3.35
CA LEU A 321 -9.06 -23.24 4.47
C LEU A 321 -9.83 -21.98 4.86
N ILE A 322 -9.17 -20.81 4.89
CA ILE A 322 -9.83 -19.52 5.16
C ILE A 322 -10.83 -19.19 4.05
N MET A 323 -10.45 -19.34 2.78
CA MET A 323 -11.32 -19.09 1.63
C MET A 323 -12.52 -20.05 1.60
N SER A 324 -12.31 -21.33 1.89
CA SER A 324 -13.40 -22.31 2.01
C SER A 324 -14.39 -21.93 3.10
N LYS A 325 -13.90 -21.45 4.26
CA LYS A 325 -14.77 -20.98 5.35
C LYS A 325 -15.56 -19.73 4.95
N ILE A 326 -14.95 -18.79 4.25
CA ILE A 326 -15.64 -17.59 3.72
C ILE A 326 -16.70 -17.97 2.68
N ILE A 327 -16.39 -18.91 1.79
CA ILE A 327 -17.34 -19.43 0.79
C ILE A 327 -18.51 -20.12 1.48
N GLU A 328 -18.26 -20.93 2.50
CA GLU A 328 -19.31 -21.59 3.27
C GLU A 328 -20.23 -20.58 3.97
N GLU A 329 -19.67 -19.57 4.65
CA GLU A 329 -20.46 -18.51 5.30
C GLU A 329 -21.27 -17.67 4.31
N THR A 330 -20.69 -17.31 3.16
CA THR A 330 -21.39 -16.55 2.12
C THR A 330 -22.48 -17.36 1.44
N THR A 331 -22.23 -18.64 1.16
CA THR A 331 -23.23 -19.56 0.59
C THR A 331 -24.40 -19.73 1.54
N ILE A 332 -24.14 -19.89 2.85
CA ILE A 332 -25.17 -19.95 3.88
C ILE A 332 -26.02 -18.67 3.89
N ARG A 333 -25.40 -17.48 3.81
CA ARG A 333 -26.13 -16.20 3.75
C ARG A 333 -27.00 -16.07 2.50
N ILE A 334 -26.50 -16.50 1.34
CA ILE A 334 -27.27 -16.47 0.08
C ILE A 334 -28.47 -17.41 0.17
N ILE A 335 -28.27 -18.65 0.64
CA ILE A 335 -29.35 -19.63 0.82
C ILE A 335 -30.40 -19.10 1.80
N ALA A 336 -30.00 -18.53 2.93
CA ALA A 336 -30.91 -17.93 3.90
C ALA A 336 -31.74 -16.80 3.27
N THR A 337 -31.12 -15.95 2.44
CA THR A 337 -31.81 -14.86 1.74
C THR A 337 -32.83 -15.40 0.74
N ILE A 338 -32.48 -16.43 -0.05
CA ILE A 338 -33.39 -17.09 -0.99
C ILE A 338 -34.58 -17.71 -0.23
N ILE A 339 -34.32 -18.42 0.88
CA ILE A 339 -35.37 -19.00 1.72
C ILE A 339 -36.32 -17.91 2.24
N MET A 340 -35.79 -16.78 2.73
CA MET A 340 -36.60 -15.65 3.19
C MET A 340 -37.46 -15.05 2.08
N VAL A 341 -36.94 -14.95 0.85
CA VAL A 341 -37.71 -14.50 -0.32
C VAL A 341 -38.82 -15.50 -0.67
N ILE A 342 -38.53 -16.80 -0.66
CA ILE A 342 -39.52 -17.86 -0.92
C ILE A 342 -40.64 -17.83 0.13
N ILE A 343 -40.30 -17.65 1.41
CA ILE A 343 -41.28 -17.52 2.51
C ILE A 343 -42.19 -16.32 2.26
N LYS A 344 -41.62 -15.14 1.98
CA LYS A 344 -42.40 -13.92 1.67
C LYS A 344 -43.32 -14.09 0.46
N ILE A 345 -42.87 -14.79 -0.59
CA ILE A 345 -43.70 -15.09 -1.77
C ILE A 345 -44.85 -16.03 -1.39
N LYS A 346 -44.59 -17.05 -0.58
CA LYS A 346 -45.65 -17.96 -0.08
C LYS A 346 -46.67 -17.20 0.76
N GLU A 347 -46.24 -16.38 1.71
CA GLU A 347 -47.13 -15.55 2.53
C GLU A 347 -48.00 -14.62 1.68
N LYS A 348 -47.41 -13.92 0.70
CA LYS A 348 -48.18 -13.09 -0.25
C LYS A 348 -49.22 -13.91 -1.00
N LYS A 349 -48.86 -15.07 -1.56
CA LYS A 349 -49.81 -15.94 -2.27
C LYS A 349 -50.92 -16.44 -1.36
N THR A 350 -50.62 -16.79 -0.10
CA THR A 350 -51.63 -17.20 0.88
C THR A 350 -52.58 -16.06 1.23
N ILE A 351 -52.08 -14.83 1.36
CA ILE A 351 -52.90 -13.63 1.58
C ILE A 351 -53.83 -13.39 0.39
N THR A 352 -53.29 -13.41 -0.85
CA THR A 352 -54.09 -13.22 -2.07
C THR A 352 -55.18 -14.30 -2.21
N LEU A 353 -54.85 -15.56 -1.95
CA LEU A 353 -55.81 -16.66 -2.00
C LEU A 353 -56.92 -16.50 -0.94
N LYS A 354 -56.56 -16.11 0.30
CA LYS A 354 -57.54 -15.81 1.35
C LYS A 354 -58.47 -14.65 0.97
N MET A 355 -57.96 -13.61 0.30
CA MET A 355 -58.77 -12.50 -0.19
C MET A 355 -59.73 -12.92 -1.31
N VAL A 356 -59.27 -13.73 -2.26
CA VAL A 356 -60.11 -14.28 -3.34
C VAL A 356 -61.22 -15.16 -2.77
N ILE A 357 -60.90 -16.07 -1.84
CA ILE A 357 -61.90 -16.93 -1.18
C ILE A 357 -62.93 -16.08 -0.42
N LYS A 358 -62.52 -15.06 0.34
CA LYS A 358 -63.46 -14.12 1.00
C LYS A 358 -64.37 -13.40 0.01
N GLY A 359 -63.84 -12.99 -1.15
CA GLY A 359 -64.61 -12.36 -2.22
C GLY A 359 -65.63 -13.32 -2.86
N ILE A 360 -65.25 -14.58 -3.08
CA ILE A 360 -66.13 -15.63 -3.60
C ILE A 360 -67.24 -15.94 -2.59
N ILE A 361 -66.92 -16.14 -1.31
CA ILE A 361 -67.90 -16.38 -0.24
C ILE A 361 -68.90 -15.22 -0.14
N LYS A 362 -68.42 -13.96 -0.20
CA LYS A 362 -69.29 -12.78 -0.18
C LYS A 362 -70.24 -12.74 -1.39
N LYS A 363 -69.77 -13.10 -2.58
CA LYS A 363 -70.62 -13.17 -3.79
C LYS A 363 -71.66 -14.30 -3.70
N ILE A 364 -71.29 -15.47 -3.19
CA ILE A 364 -72.21 -16.60 -3.01
C ILE A 364 -73.32 -16.22 -2.01
N HIS A 365 -72.97 -15.54 -0.91
CA HIS A 365 -73.96 -15.03 0.07
C HIS A 365 -74.93 -13.99 -0.49
N CYS A 366 -74.54 -13.25 -1.54
CA CYS A 366 -75.45 -12.30 -2.21
C CYS A 366 -76.39 -12.96 -3.23
N ILE A 367 -76.06 -14.16 -3.74
CA ILE A 367 -76.83 -14.86 -4.78
C ILE A 367 -77.87 -15.81 -4.18
N VAL A 368 -77.64 -16.29 -2.96
CA VAL A 368 -78.59 -17.14 -2.24
C VAL A 368 -79.20 -16.32 -1.10
N PRO A 369 -80.34 -15.64 -1.31
CA PRO A 369 -81.13 -15.15 -0.19
C PRO A 369 -81.64 -16.37 0.58
N VAL A 370 -81.02 -16.63 1.73
CA VAL A 370 -81.57 -17.57 2.70
C VAL A 370 -82.78 -16.89 3.32
N ASN A 371 -83.95 -17.09 2.73
CA ASN A 371 -85.21 -16.83 3.40
C ASN A 371 -85.38 -17.92 4.45
N PHE A 372 -85.05 -17.58 5.70
CA PHE A 372 -85.53 -18.29 6.88
C PHE A 372 -86.96 -17.86 7.19
#